data_AF-A0A833G0W8-F1
#
_entry.id   AF-A0A833G0W8-F1
#
_cell.length_a   1.000
_cell.length_b   1.000
_cell.length_c   1.000
_cell.angle_alpha   90.00
_cell.angle_beta   90.00
_cell.angle_gamma   90.00
#
_symmetry.space_group_name_H-M   'P 1'
#
loop_
_entity.id
_entity.type
_entity.pdbx_description
1 polymer ?
#
loop_
_entity_poly.entity_id
_entity_poly.type
_entity_poly.pdbx_seq_one_letter_code
_entity_poly.pdbx_strand_id
1 'polypeptide(L)'
;VKIVSLTAAGFDQPQPAHAFWPGLRNVIDVPIRPEIEGEADGADTVFLSVPHGAAMKLAPRYYEKGLRVIDLSADYRFPDLSERKGWYEGEHTSPELCAVAVYGMPELYREKIKNARLIANPGCYPTAAILSLYPGIKLGFFEPERIRVNSVSGVTGAGRNPKLPFHHPEFDQNFFAYRIGKHQHAPEIVSVLRRVTGKPVTVKVVSVPASSFAAIPAISASSARTTATAAFFSAGVIT
;
A
#
# COMPACT_ATOMS: atom_id res chain seq x y z
N VAL A 1 8.98 -20.44 5.13
CA VAL A 1 9.40 -19.44 4.11
C VAL A 1 10.85 -19.10 4.39
N LYS A 2 11.72 -19.06 3.37
CA LYS A 2 13.13 -18.71 3.49
C LYS A 2 13.41 -17.51 2.59
N ILE A 3 14.16 -16.52 3.08
CA ILE A 3 14.67 -15.42 2.26
C ILE A 3 15.90 -15.95 1.52
N VAL A 4 15.87 -15.96 0.19
CA VAL A 4 16.99 -16.43 -0.65
C VAL A 4 17.76 -15.27 -1.29
N SER A 5 17.15 -14.08 -1.38
CA SER A 5 17.76 -12.90 -1.98
C SER A 5 17.18 -11.63 -1.38
N LEU A 6 18.02 -10.58 -1.32
CA LEU A 6 17.66 -9.21 -0.99
C LEU A 6 18.38 -8.29 -1.97
N THR A 7 17.64 -7.44 -2.67
CA THR A 7 18.19 -6.50 -3.63
C THR A 7 17.74 -5.08 -3.34
N ALA A 8 18.56 -4.11 -3.73
CA ALA A 8 18.21 -2.70 -3.67
C ALA A 8 18.94 -1.93 -4.79
N ALA A 9 18.29 -0.90 -5.31
CA ALA A 9 18.93 0.07 -6.19
C ALA A 9 19.95 0.92 -5.41
N GLY A 10 21.02 1.38 -6.09
CA GLY A 10 22.03 2.27 -5.51
C GLY A 10 23.10 1.57 -4.68
N PHE A 11 23.25 0.25 -4.82
CA PHE A 11 24.33 -0.53 -4.25
C PHE A 11 25.27 -1.00 -5.35
N ASP A 12 26.57 -0.91 -5.12
CA ASP A 12 27.60 -1.41 -6.06
C ASP A 12 28.19 -2.76 -5.61
N GLN A 13 28.07 -3.08 -4.32
CA GLN A 13 28.61 -4.29 -3.71
C GLN A 13 27.66 -4.85 -2.65
N PRO A 14 27.70 -6.16 -2.36
CA PRO A 14 26.91 -6.76 -1.30
C PRO A 14 27.20 -6.14 0.07
N GLN A 15 26.16 -5.83 0.83
CA GLN A 15 26.25 -5.26 2.17
C GLN A 15 25.33 -6.01 3.15
N PRO A 16 25.73 -6.23 4.41
CA PRO A 16 24.85 -6.87 5.37
C PRO A 16 23.64 -5.99 5.71
N ALA A 17 22.45 -6.58 5.78
CA ALA A 17 21.23 -5.82 6.07
C ALA A 17 21.29 -5.05 7.41
N HIS A 18 21.97 -5.63 8.40
CA HIS A 18 22.14 -5.02 9.72
C HIS A 18 23.01 -3.74 9.73
N ALA A 19 23.75 -3.44 8.65
CA ALA A 19 24.43 -2.16 8.51
C ALA A 19 23.45 -0.99 8.33
N PHE A 20 22.25 -1.27 7.82
CA PHE A 20 21.20 -0.27 7.59
C PHE A 20 20.05 -0.39 8.60
N TRP A 21 19.77 -1.61 9.05
CA TRP A 21 18.73 -1.92 10.04
C TRP A 21 19.34 -2.78 11.15
N PRO A 22 19.92 -2.17 12.21
CA PRO A 22 20.64 -2.90 13.26
C PRO A 22 19.83 -4.03 13.93
N GLY A 23 18.50 -3.89 14.00
CA GLY A 23 17.60 -4.90 14.51
C GLY A 23 17.57 -6.22 13.72
N LEU A 24 18.10 -6.23 12.49
CA LEU A 24 18.19 -7.44 11.65
C LEU A 24 19.47 -8.25 11.90
N ARG A 25 20.33 -7.85 12.86
CA ARG A 25 21.53 -8.60 13.21
C ARG A 25 21.14 -10.00 13.71
N ASN A 26 21.75 -11.03 13.14
CA ASN A 26 21.45 -12.45 13.43
C ASN A 26 19.99 -12.87 13.11
N VAL A 27 19.25 -12.05 12.34
CA VAL A 27 17.90 -12.37 11.84
C VAL A 27 17.94 -12.68 10.35
N ILE A 28 18.69 -11.88 9.59
CA ILE A 28 18.89 -12.07 8.16
C ILE A 28 20.38 -12.03 7.83
N ASP A 29 20.90 -13.17 7.41
CA ASP A 29 22.32 -13.32 7.00
C ASP A 29 22.52 -13.13 5.49
N VAL A 30 21.43 -13.06 4.72
CA VAL A 30 21.48 -12.77 3.28
C VAL A 30 21.88 -11.30 3.08
N PRO A 31 22.99 -11.01 2.38
CA PRO A 31 23.38 -9.62 2.12
C PRO A 31 22.43 -8.97 1.12
N ILE A 32 22.26 -7.66 1.26
CA ILE A 32 21.64 -6.81 0.24
C ILE A 32 22.61 -6.71 -0.93
N ARG A 33 22.14 -7.01 -2.13
CA ARG A 33 22.92 -6.92 -3.37
C ARG A 33 22.40 -5.82 -4.30
N PRO A 34 23.21 -5.39 -5.28
CA PRO A 34 22.71 -4.60 -6.40
C PRO A 34 21.52 -5.31 -7.07
N GLU A 35 20.50 -4.55 -7.43
CA GLU A 35 19.39 -5.08 -8.22
C GLU A 35 19.84 -5.39 -9.65
N ILE A 36 19.53 -6.59 -10.12
CA ILE A 36 19.59 -6.98 -11.53
C ILE A 36 18.17 -7.32 -11.96
N GLU A 37 17.63 -6.58 -12.94
CA GLU A 37 16.23 -6.73 -13.36
C GLU A 37 15.91 -8.18 -13.76
N GLY A 38 14.93 -8.78 -13.06
CA GLY A 38 14.47 -10.14 -13.34
C GLY A 38 15.32 -11.25 -12.72
N GLU A 39 16.42 -10.96 -12.04
CA GLU A 39 17.16 -11.96 -11.25
C GLU A 39 16.36 -12.34 -10.00
N ALA A 40 16.11 -13.64 -9.81
CA ALA A 40 15.26 -14.13 -8.72
C ALA A 40 15.94 -15.16 -7.80
N ASP A 41 17.16 -15.60 -8.11
CA ASP A 41 17.99 -16.46 -7.23
C ASP A 41 17.29 -17.71 -6.68
N GLY A 42 16.47 -18.36 -7.51
CA GLY A 42 15.70 -19.53 -7.11
C GLY A 42 14.49 -19.24 -6.21
N ALA A 43 14.06 -17.98 -6.10
CA ALA A 43 12.83 -17.61 -5.41
C ALA A 43 11.59 -18.06 -6.19
N ASP A 44 10.60 -18.60 -5.47
CA ASP A 44 9.27 -18.87 -6.02
C ASP A 44 8.35 -17.63 -5.97
N THR A 45 8.67 -16.68 -5.09
CA THR A 45 7.87 -15.47 -4.84
C THR A 45 8.77 -14.25 -4.65
N VAL A 46 8.41 -13.13 -5.29
CA VAL A 46 9.14 -11.85 -5.24
C VAL A 46 8.24 -10.78 -4.62
N PHE A 47 8.78 -10.03 -3.67
CA PHE A 47 8.15 -8.84 -3.10
C PHE A 47 8.80 -7.59 -3.71
N LEU A 48 8.00 -6.72 -4.31
CA LEU A 48 8.47 -5.46 -4.87
C LEU A 48 8.13 -4.32 -3.91
N SER A 49 9.11 -3.88 -3.13
CA SER A 49 9.02 -2.71 -2.24
C SER A 49 9.71 -1.50 -2.88
N VAL A 50 9.29 -1.16 -4.10
CA VAL A 50 9.94 -0.15 -4.94
C VAL A 50 9.10 1.13 -5.05
N PRO A 51 9.70 2.27 -5.42
CA PRO A 51 8.94 3.49 -5.69
C PRO A 51 7.90 3.29 -6.80
N HIS A 52 6.88 4.15 -6.80
CA HIS A 52 5.87 4.18 -7.85
C HIS A 52 6.50 4.28 -9.25
N GLY A 53 6.00 3.48 -10.19
CA GLY A 53 6.49 3.39 -11.57
C GLY A 53 7.58 2.33 -11.77
N ALA A 54 8.35 2.00 -10.74
CA ALA A 54 9.41 1.00 -10.87
C ALA A 54 8.85 -0.43 -10.98
N ALA A 55 7.74 -0.73 -10.30
CA ALA A 55 7.15 -2.07 -10.35
C ALA A 55 6.62 -2.39 -11.76
N MET A 56 6.21 -1.38 -12.54
CA MET A 56 5.77 -1.56 -13.93
C MET A 56 6.85 -2.12 -14.86
N LYS A 57 8.13 -1.93 -14.52
CA LYS A 57 9.29 -2.49 -15.24
C LYS A 57 9.68 -3.87 -14.72
N LEU A 58 9.63 -4.05 -13.39
CA LEU A 58 10.14 -5.24 -12.71
C LEU A 58 9.14 -6.40 -12.69
N ALA A 59 7.87 -6.13 -12.37
CA ALA A 59 6.86 -7.16 -12.22
C ALA A 59 6.66 -8.03 -13.47
N PRO A 60 6.63 -7.48 -14.71
CA PRO A 60 6.54 -8.30 -15.92
C PRO A 60 7.66 -9.33 -16.03
N ARG A 61 8.91 -8.94 -15.72
CA ARG A 61 10.09 -9.82 -15.81
C ARG A 61 9.97 -11.05 -14.91
N TYR A 62 9.50 -10.86 -13.68
CA TYR A 62 9.29 -11.96 -12.74
C TYR A 62 8.03 -12.76 -13.09
N TYR A 63 6.98 -12.10 -13.56
CA TYR A 63 5.73 -12.74 -13.97
C TYR A 63 5.91 -13.63 -15.20
N GLU A 64 6.68 -13.21 -16.21
CA GLU A 64 6.99 -14.02 -17.39
C GLU A 64 7.75 -15.31 -17.05
N LYS A 65 8.59 -15.26 -16.00
CA LYS A 65 9.37 -16.40 -15.50
C LYS A 65 8.57 -17.41 -14.68
N GLY A 66 7.28 -17.22 -14.48
CA GLY A 66 6.44 -18.16 -13.73
C GLY A 66 6.32 -17.85 -12.23
N LEU A 67 7.04 -16.84 -11.71
CA LEU A 67 7.05 -16.54 -10.28
C LEU A 67 5.74 -15.90 -9.81
N ARG A 68 5.49 -15.97 -8.51
CA ARG A 68 4.49 -15.14 -7.83
C ARG A 68 5.12 -13.78 -7.49
N VAL A 69 4.42 -12.70 -7.77
CA VAL A 69 4.86 -11.32 -7.57
C VAL A 69 3.89 -10.62 -6.64
N ILE A 70 4.40 -9.99 -5.59
CA ILE A 70 3.64 -9.19 -4.63
C ILE A 70 4.18 -7.77 -4.70
N ASP A 71 3.43 -6.87 -5.35
CA ASP A 71 3.77 -5.46 -5.49
C ASP A 71 3.24 -4.66 -4.30
N LEU A 72 4.13 -4.01 -3.53
CA LEU A 72 3.76 -3.13 -2.42
C LEU A 72 3.52 -1.70 -2.87
N SER A 73 3.90 -1.34 -4.10
CA SER A 73 3.61 -0.06 -4.71
C SER A 73 2.12 0.05 -5.09
N ALA A 74 1.75 1.14 -5.77
CA ALA A 74 0.40 1.36 -6.26
C ALA A 74 0.19 0.93 -7.73
N ASP A 75 1.23 0.39 -8.38
CA ASP A 75 1.27 0.26 -9.84
C ASP A 75 0.18 -0.67 -10.36
N TYR A 76 -0.07 -1.79 -9.68
CA TYR A 76 -1.07 -2.78 -10.11
C TYR A 76 -2.40 -2.76 -9.34
N ARG A 77 -2.66 -1.74 -8.52
CA ARG A 77 -3.87 -1.70 -7.64
C ARG A 77 -5.18 -1.45 -8.40
N PHE A 78 -5.10 -0.91 -9.62
CA PHE A 78 -6.23 -0.49 -10.44
C PHE A 78 -6.36 -1.36 -11.69
N PRO A 79 -7.37 -2.24 -11.79
CA PRO A 79 -7.64 -2.99 -13.01
C PRO A 79 -8.13 -2.10 -14.16
N ASP A 80 -8.92 -1.07 -13.84
CA ASP A 80 -9.31 -0.02 -14.78
C ASP A 80 -8.35 1.16 -14.65
N LEU A 81 -7.50 1.32 -15.66
CA LEU A 81 -6.48 2.38 -15.67
C LEU A 81 -7.07 3.78 -15.77
N SER A 82 -8.34 3.94 -16.17
CA SER A 82 -9.00 5.24 -16.18
C SER A 82 -9.12 5.82 -14.75
N GLU A 83 -9.20 4.97 -13.73
CA GLU A 83 -9.27 5.37 -12.31
C GLU A 83 -7.95 5.96 -11.80
N ARG A 84 -6.83 5.73 -12.51
CA ARG A 84 -5.52 6.31 -12.18
C ARG A 84 -5.38 7.76 -12.65
N LYS A 85 -6.15 8.16 -13.67
CA LYS A 85 -6.01 9.45 -14.34
C LYS A 85 -6.18 10.58 -13.33
N GLY A 86 -5.21 11.50 -13.31
CA GLY A 86 -5.20 12.65 -12.39
C GLY A 86 -4.68 12.36 -10.98
N TRP A 87 -4.33 11.11 -10.66
CA TRP A 87 -3.73 10.70 -9.38
C TRP A 87 -2.29 10.22 -9.49
N TYR A 88 -1.94 9.69 -10.66
CA TYR A 88 -0.62 9.19 -11.00
C TYR A 88 -0.17 9.78 -12.32
N GLU A 89 1.13 10.03 -12.43
CA GLU A 89 1.76 10.57 -13.63
C GLU A 89 2.21 9.43 -14.54
N GLY A 90 2.18 9.68 -15.85
CA GLY A 90 2.60 8.71 -16.86
C GLY A 90 1.57 7.63 -17.19
N GLU A 91 1.83 6.94 -18.29
CA GLU A 91 1.05 5.78 -18.73
C GLU A 91 1.55 4.50 -18.05
N HIS A 92 0.63 3.56 -17.86
CA HIS A 92 1.00 2.25 -17.32
C HIS A 92 1.65 1.40 -18.42
N THR A 93 2.85 0.86 -18.18
CA THR A 93 3.62 0.17 -19.23
C THR A 93 3.29 -1.32 -19.41
N SER A 94 2.49 -1.90 -18.51
CA SER A 94 2.01 -3.29 -18.57
C SER A 94 0.51 -3.41 -18.23
N PRO A 95 -0.39 -2.79 -19.01
CA PRO A 95 -1.83 -2.74 -18.74
C PRO A 95 -2.49 -4.13 -18.66
N GLU A 96 -2.00 -5.10 -19.43
CA GLU A 96 -2.45 -6.49 -19.41
C GLU A 96 -2.26 -7.15 -18.04
N LEU A 97 -1.19 -6.79 -17.33
CA LEU A 97 -0.93 -7.30 -15.99
C LEU A 97 -1.85 -6.68 -14.94
N CYS A 98 -2.32 -5.44 -15.12
CA CYS A 98 -3.33 -4.83 -14.26
C CYS A 98 -4.66 -5.60 -14.28
N ALA A 99 -5.03 -6.17 -15.43
CA ALA A 99 -6.26 -6.93 -15.58
C ALA A 99 -6.25 -8.26 -14.81
N VAL A 100 -5.07 -8.89 -14.67
CA VAL A 100 -4.91 -10.17 -13.95
C VAL A 100 -4.42 -10.00 -12.50
N ALA A 101 -3.92 -8.82 -12.15
CA ALA A 101 -3.51 -8.51 -10.78
C ALA A 101 -4.69 -8.61 -9.82
N VAL A 102 -4.48 -9.28 -8.69
CA VAL A 102 -5.49 -9.39 -7.62
C VAL A 102 -5.13 -8.43 -6.50
N TYR A 103 -6.11 -7.63 -6.08
CA TYR A 103 -5.97 -6.76 -4.92
C TYR A 103 -5.79 -7.57 -3.64
N GLY A 104 -4.68 -7.35 -2.94
CA GLY A 104 -4.19 -8.19 -1.84
C GLY A 104 -4.89 -7.96 -0.50
N MET A 105 -6.23 -7.96 -0.47
CA MET A 105 -7.01 -7.87 0.77
C MET A 105 -7.75 -9.20 1.03
N PRO A 106 -7.19 -10.10 1.86
CA PRO A 106 -7.76 -11.43 2.09
C PRO A 106 -9.21 -11.41 2.56
N GLU A 107 -9.63 -10.46 3.38
CA GLU A 107 -11.00 -10.33 3.88
C GLU A 107 -12.03 -10.21 2.74
N LEU A 108 -11.63 -9.63 1.60
CA LEU A 108 -12.50 -9.39 0.45
C LEU A 108 -12.19 -10.28 -0.76
N TYR A 109 -10.93 -10.73 -0.90
CA TYR A 109 -10.44 -11.37 -2.12
C TYR A 109 -9.70 -12.70 -1.87
N ARG A 110 -9.83 -13.34 -0.69
CA ARG A 110 -9.14 -14.61 -0.33
C ARG A 110 -9.10 -15.64 -1.45
N GLU A 111 -10.25 -15.96 -2.06
CA GLU A 111 -10.31 -17.00 -3.10
C GLU A 111 -9.57 -16.59 -4.38
N LYS A 112 -9.61 -15.31 -4.75
CA LYS A 112 -8.84 -14.80 -5.91
C LYS A 112 -7.34 -14.81 -5.61
N ILE A 113 -6.93 -14.47 -4.39
CA ILE A 113 -5.53 -14.41 -3.97
C ILE A 113 -4.87 -15.80 -4.03
N LYS A 114 -5.57 -16.87 -3.63
CA LYS A 114 -5.04 -18.25 -3.67
C LYS A 114 -4.46 -18.62 -5.03
N ASN A 115 -5.14 -18.21 -6.10
CA ASN A 115 -4.79 -18.54 -7.49
C ASN A 115 -4.00 -17.42 -8.19
N ALA A 116 -3.83 -16.27 -7.55
CA ALA A 116 -3.15 -15.13 -8.15
C ALA A 116 -1.64 -15.37 -8.22
N ARG A 117 -1.06 -14.97 -9.36
CA ARG A 117 0.40 -14.87 -9.54
C ARG A 117 0.90 -13.44 -9.37
N LEU A 118 0.07 -12.43 -9.64
CA LEU A 118 0.37 -11.03 -9.36
C LEU A 118 -0.61 -10.50 -8.31
N ILE A 119 -0.08 -10.07 -7.18
CA ILE A 119 -0.85 -9.50 -6.08
C ILE A 119 -0.45 -8.03 -5.93
N ALA A 120 -1.42 -7.14 -6.05
CA ALA A 120 -1.26 -5.73 -5.77
C ALA A 120 -1.61 -5.48 -4.30
N ASN A 121 -0.59 -5.36 -3.45
CA ASN A 121 -0.77 -5.20 -2.03
C ASN A 121 -1.42 -3.83 -1.71
N PRO A 122 -2.46 -3.78 -0.85
CA PRO A 122 -3.15 -2.55 -0.49
C PRO A 122 -2.24 -1.47 0.11
N GLY A 123 -2.64 -0.21 -0.05
CA GLY A 123 -2.08 0.88 0.74
C GLY A 123 -2.52 0.80 2.21
N CYS A 124 -1.72 1.35 3.13
CA CYS A 124 -2.02 1.34 4.57
C CYS A 124 -3.35 2.01 4.93
N TYR A 125 -3.61 3.22 4.43
CA TYR A 125 -4.88 3.93 4.64
C TYR A 125 -6.07 3.21 3.96
N PRO A 126 -5.98 2.74 2.70
CA PRO A 126 -7.00 1.93 2.07
C PRO A 126 -7.40 0.71 2.89
N THR A 127 -6.43 -0.04 3.42
CA THR A 127 -6.70 -1.21 4.25
C THR A 127 -7.64 -0.89 5.40
N ALA A 128 -7.28 0.07 6.24
CA ALA A 128 -8.11 0.44 7.38
C ALA A 128 -9.46 1.03 6.93
N ALA A 129 -9.48 1.89 5.91
CA ALA A 129 -10.70 2.57 5.47
C ALA A 129 -11.72 1.58 4.89
N ILE A 130 -11.26 0.70 4.00
CA ILE A 130 -12.11 -0.28 3.32
C ILE A 130 -12.68 -1.26 4.34
N LEU A 131 -11.86 -1.81 5.25
CA LEU A 131 -12.33 -2.75 6.27
C LEU A 131 -13.35 -2.11 7.23
N SER A 132 -13.19 -0.82 7.54
CA SER A 132 -14.14 -0.07 8.38
C SER A 132 -15.45 0.22 7.66
N LEU A 133 -15.38 0.60 6.38
CA LEU A 133 -16.52 1.10 5.61
C LEU A 133 -17.35 -0.02 5.00
N TYR A 134 -16.70 -1.11 4.57
CA TYR A 134 -17.34 -2.16 3.78
C TYR A 134 -18.58 -2.77 4.48
N PRO A 135 -18.52 -3.18 5.76
CA PRO A 135 -19.69 -3.75 6.43
C PRO A 135 -20.85 -2.75 6.51
N GLY A 136 -20.58 -1.50 6.89
CA GLY A 136 -21.59 -0.46 7.02
C GLY A 136 -22.23 -0.07 5.70
N ILE A 137 -21.46 0.01 4.61
CA ILE A 137 -22.01 0.23 3.26
C ILE A 137 -22.86 -0.96 2.81
N LYS A 138 -22.37 -2.18 3.03
CA LYS A 138 -23.04 -3.42 2.61
C LYS A 138 -24.39 -3.58 3.31
N LEU A 139 -24.44 -3.33 4.62
CA LEU A 139 -25.65 -3.41 5.44
C LEU A 139 -26.56 -2.17 5.33
N GLY A 140 -26.13 -1.12 4.61
CA GLY A 140 -26.92 0.10 4.41
C GLY A 140 -26.88 1.10 5.57
N PHE A 141 -25.96 0.94 6.52
CA PHE A 141 -25.74 1.89 7.61
C PHE A 141 -24.99 3.16 7.17
N PHE A 142 -24.24 3.11 6.06
CA PHE A 142 -23.52 4.27 5.53
C PHE A 142 -24.05 4.68 4.15
N GLU A 143 -24.26 6.00 3.96
CA GLU A 143 -24.51 6.61 2.65
C GLU A 143 -23.19 6.65 1.85
N PRO A 144 -23.03 5.83 0.80
CA PRO A 144 -21.69 5.60 0.21
C PRO A 144 -21.15 6.80 -0.58
N GLU A 145 -22.02 7.72 -0.97
CA GLU A 145 -21.67 8.94 -1.73
C GLU A 145 -21.27 10.11 -0.82
N ARG A 146 -21.35 9.95 0.50
CA ARG A 146 -21.04 11.01 1.49
C ARG A 146 -20.06 10.56 2.55
N ILE A 147 -19.03 9.82 2.16
CA ILE A 147 -18.03 9.32 3.10
C ILE A 147 -16.93 10.37 3.31
N ARG A 148 -16.56 10.55 4.58
CA ARG A 148 -15.35 11.26 5.01
C ARG A 148 -14.45 10.28 5.74
N VAL A 149 -13.16 10.28 5.42
CA VAL A 149 -12.15 9.46 6.09
C VAL A 149 -11.13 10.42 6.68
N ASN A 150 -11.15 10.57 7.99
CA ASN A 150 -10.10 11.28 8.73
C ASN A 150 -9.15 10.24 9.30
N SER A 151 -7.89 10.32 8.91
CA SER A 151 -6.92 9.26 9.18
C SER A 151 -5.65 9.81 9.81
N VAL A 152 -5.23 9.22 10.92
CA VAL A 152 -4.00 9.59 11.65
C VAL A 152 -3.02 8.43 11.62
N SER A 153 -1.83 8.59 11.05
CA SER A 153 -0.81 7.53 10.92
C SER A 153 0.53 7.98 11.47
N GLY A 154 1.34 7.07 12.00
CA GLY A 154 2.73 7.37 12.32
C GLY A 154 3.58 7.73 11.09
N VAL A 155 4.68 8.44 11.34
CA VAL A 155 5.56 9.02 10.30
C VAL A 155 6.23 7.99 9.40
N THR A 156 6.38 6.75 9.88
CA THR A 156 7.02 5.65 9.13
C THR A 156 6.32 5.35 7.80
N GLY A 157 5.01 5.65 7.69
CA GLY A 157 4.28 5.57 6.43
C GLY A 157 4.72 6.58 5.36
N ALA A 158 5.47 7.62 5.73
CA ALA A 158 6.05 8.59 4.79
C ALA A 158 7.33 8.09 4.11
N GLY A 159 7.84 6.93 4.54
CA GLY A 159 9.06 6.30 4.04
C GLY A 159 10.33 6.75 4.76
N ARG A 160 11.47 6.20 4.33
CA ARG A 160 12.80 6.44 4.93
C ARG A 160 13.50 7.70 4.39
N ASN A 161 13.08 8.22 3.24
CA ASN A 161 13.74 9.36 2.60
C ASN A 161 13.63 10.62 3.46
N PRO A 162 14.74 11.32 3.74
CA PRO A 162 14.72 12.52 4.55
C PRO A 162 13.93 13.62 3.84
N LYS A 163 13.00 14.25 4.57
CA LYS A 163 12.20 15.38 4.10
C LYS A 163 12.04 16.33 5.27
N LEU A 164 12.30 17.62 5.06
CA LEU A 164 12.29 18.65 6.10
C LEU A 164 11.09 18.52 7.08
N PRO A 165 9.82 18.37 6.62
CA PRO A 165 8.67 18.28 7.53
C PRO A 165 8.63 17.03 8.43
N PHE A 166 9.47 16.02 8.17
CA PHE A 166 9.54 14.76 8.91
C PHE A 166 10.85 14.60 9.68
N HIS A 167 11.71 15.62 9.72
CA HIS A 167 12.85 15.61 10.64
C HIS A 167 12.33 15.67 12.08
N HIS A 168 12.96 14.91 12.98
CA HIS A 168 12.52 14.81 14.38
C HIS A 168 12.30 16.18 15.04
N PRO A 169 13.18 17.20 14.91
CA PRO A 169 12.94 18.51 15.50
C PRO A 169 11.69 19.25 14.98
N GLU A 170 11.29 19.01 13.73
CA GLU A 170 10.11 19.63 13.12
C GLU A 170 8.81 18.88 13.46
N PHE A 171 8.94 17.58 13.68
CA PHE A 171 7.81 16.65 13.71
C PHE A 171 7.47 16.08 15.10
N ASP A 172 8.41 16.07 16.04
CA ASP A 172 8.14 15.62 17.39
C ASP A 172 7.05 16.48 18.05
N GLN A 173 6.19 15.82 18.84
CA GLN A 173 4.99 16.39 19.46
C GLN A 173 4.05 17.14 18.48
N ASN A 174 4.12 16.83 17.19
CA ASN A 174 3.36 17.52 16.15
C ASN A 174 2.36 16.59 15.44
N PHE A 175 1.31 17.18 14.89
CA PHE A 175 0.36 16.54 13.98
C PHE A 175 -0.19 17.60 13.01
N PHE A 176 -0.24 17.30 11.71
CA PHE A 176 -0.74 18.24 10.72
C PHE A 176 -1.48 17.55 9.58
N ALA A 177 -2.52 18.17 9.02
CA ALA A 177 -3.17 17.61 7.85
C ALA A 177 -2.32 17.83 6.59
N TYR A 178 -2.23 16.83 5.71
CA TYR A 178 -1.51 16.94 4.43
C TYR A 178 -2.32 16.33 3.28
N ARG A 179 -2.05 16.81 2.06
CA ARG A 179 -2.68 16.34 0.81
C ARG A 179 -4.21 16.23 0.89
N ILE A 180 -4.84 17.18 1.58
CA ILE A 180 -6.30 17.21 1.78
C ILE A 180 -7.02 17.18 0.43
N GLY A 181 -7.88 16.19 0.23
CA GLY A 181 -8.62 16.01 -1.03
C GLY A 181 -7.78 15.57 -2.24
N LYS A 182 -6.46 15.41 -2.08
CA LYS A 182 -5.50 15.00 -3.13
C LYS A 182 -4.61 13.83 -2.69
N HIS A 183 -5.01 13.06 -1.67
CA HIS A 183 -4.27 11.88 -1.24
C HIS A 183 -4.46 10.72 -2.23
N GLN A 184 -3.37 10.15 -2.75
CA GLN A 184 -3.36 9.08 -3.76
C GLN A 184 -4.06 7.77 -3.35
N HIS A 185 -4.47 7.66 -2.08
CA HIS A 185 -5.23 6.51 -1.57
C HIS A 185 -6.76 6.71 -1.69
N ALA A 186 -7.23 7.93 -1.93
CA ALA A 186 -8.65 8.20 -2.18
C ALA A 186 -9.21 7.42 -3.38
N PRO A 187 -8.59 7.42 -4.59
CA PRO A 187 -9.10 6.64 -5.72
C PRO A 187 -9.08 5.13 -5.44
N GLU A 188 -8.09 4.64 -4.69
CA GLU A 188 -7.98 3.23 -4.30
C GLU A 188 -9.15 2.79 -3.41
N ILE A 189 -9.46 3.57 -2.37
CA ILE A 189 -10.60 3.31 -1.48
C ILE A 189 -11.91 3.28 -2.28
N VAL A 190 -12.12 4.27 -3.15
CA VAL A 190 -13.31 4.37 -4.00
C VAL A 190 -13.41 3.17 -4.95
N SER A 191 -12.33 2.86 -5.67
CA SER A 191 -12.26 1.74 -6.62
C SER A 191 -12.63 0.41 -5.97
N VAL A 192 -12.03 0.09 -4.82
CA VAL A 192 -12.28 -1.18 -4.14
C VAL A 192 -13.71 -1.23 -3.61
N LEU A 193 -14.17 -0.21 -2.89
CA LEU A 193 -15.53 -0.19 -2.33
C LEU A 193 -16.60 -0.28 -3.42
N ARG A 194 -16.43 0.41 -4.56
CA ARG A 194 -17.33 0.27 -5.73
C ARG A 194 -17.36 -1.17 -6.22
N ARG A 195 -16.20 -1.81 -6.41
CA ARG A 195 -16.10 -3.19 -6.89
C ARG A 195 -16.74 -4.21 -5.95
N VAL A 196 -16.55 -4.07 -4.63
CA VAL A 196 -17.05 -5.07 -3.66
C VAL A 196 -18.48 -4.83 -3.18
N THR A 197 -19.03 -3.63 -3.37
CA THR A 197 -20.40 -3.29 -2.96
C THR A 197 -21.37 -3.13 -4.13
N GLY A 198 -20.86 -2.89 -5.35
CA GLY A 198 -21.68 -2.58 -6.53
C GLY A 198 -22.37 -1.22 -6.46
N LYS A 199 -22.04 -0.36 -5.48
CA LYS A 199 -22.67 0.94 -5.27
C LYS A 199 -21.80 2.09 -5.80
N PRO A 200 -22.38 3.23 -6.19
CA PRO A 200 -21.60 4.46 -6.35
C PRO A 200 -20.99 4.84 -5.00
N VAL A 201 -19.70 5.17 -4.96
CA VAL A 201 -18.99 5.54 -3.73
C VAL A 201 -18.19 6.80 -3.96
N THR A 202 -18.28 7.75 -3.03
CA THR A 202 -17.48 8.97 -3.02
C THR A 202 -16.85 9.14 -1.65
N VAL A 203 -15.52 9.21 -1.62
CA VAL A 203 -14.74 9.38 -0.38
C VAL A 203 -13.92 10.65 -0.47
N LYS A 204 -13.94 11.47 0.60
CA LYS A 204 -12.91 12.50 0.82
C LYS A 204 -12.00 12.05 1.96
N VAL A 205 -10.70 12.04 1.70
CA VAL A 205 -9.68 11.64 2.66
C VAL A 205 -8.95 12.87 3.19
N VAL A 206 -8.85 12.93 4.51
CA VAL A 206 -7.91 13.78 5.25
C VAL A 206 -6.89 12.85 5.90
N SER A 207 -5.63 13.03 5.56
CA SER A 207 -4.52 12.28 6.15
C SER A 207 -3.71 13.20 7.04
N VAL A 208 -3.34 12.68 8.21
CA VAL A 208 -2.63 13.39 9.27
C VAL A 208 -1.48 12.48 9.71
N PRO A 209 -0.20 12.85 9.52
CA PRO A 209 0.87 12.13 10.16
C PRO A 209 0.93 12.57 11.63
N ALA A 210 1.20 11.64 12.53
CA ALA A 210 1.48 11.90 13.94
C ALA A 210 2.91 11.47 14.27
N SER A 211 3.52 12.13 15.25
CA SER A 211 4.89 11.87 15.76
C SER A 211 5.15 10.41 16.20
N SER A 212 4.11 9.59 16.31
CA SER A 212 4.24 8.15 16.56
C SER A 212 5.01 7.44 15.44
N PHE A 213 5.75 6.39 15.82
CA PHE A 213 6.46 5.52 14.89
C PHE A 213 5.55 4.46 14.23
N ALA A 214 4.36 4.18 14.77
CA ALA A 214 3.48 3.16 14.22
C ALA A 214 2.63 3.73 13.07
N ALA A 215 2.79 3.20 11.84
CA ALA A 215 2.05 3.59 10.64
C ALA A 215 0.56 3.15 10.64
N ILE A 216 -0.07 3.11 11.81
CA ILE A 216 -1.44 2.64 11.99
C ILE A 216 -2.38 3.81 11.76
N PRO A 217 -3.22 3.80 10.70
CA PRO A 217 -4.20 4.83 10.53
C PRO A 217 -5.35 4.62 11.52
N ALA A 218 -5.48 5.49 12.52
CA ALA A 218 -6.75 5.65 13.22
C ALA A 218 -7.72 6.35 12.28
N ILE A 219 -8.78 5.65 11.86
CA ILE A 219 -9.74 6.18 10.89
C ILE A 219 -11.06 6.49 11.58
N SER A 220 -11.53 7.73 11.46
CA SER A 220 -12.93 8.08 11.67
C SER A 220 -13.58 8.18 10.29
N ALA A 221 -14.59 7.33 10.07
CA ALA A 221 -15.43 7.42 8.90
C ALA A 221 -16.86 7.79 9.27
N SER A 222 -17.40 8.85 8.66
CA SER A 222 -18.76 9.35 8.92
C SER A 222 -19.56 9.52 7.63
N SER A 223 -20.90 9.43 7.78
CA SER A 223 -21.89 9.60 6.72
C SER A 223 -22.96 10.61 7.16
N ALA A 224 -23.45 11.46 6.24
CA ALA A 224 -24.15 12.69 6.59
C ALA A 224 -25.54 12.54 7.26
N ARG A 225 -26.18 11.36 7.25
CA ARG A 225 -27.49 11.13 7.90
C ARG A 225 -27.42 10.35 9.23
N THR A 226 -26.29 9.76 9.54
CA THR A 226 -26.11 8.93 10.73
C THR A 226 -24.82 9.35 11.40
N THR A 227 -24.87 9.68 12.69
CA THR A 227 -23.68 9.85 13.56
C THR A 227 -22.83 8.58 13.68
N ALA A 228 -23.13 7.54 12.88
CA ALA A 228 -22.40 6.30 12.78
C ALA A 228 -20.96 6.58 12.36
N THR A 229 -20.08 6.46 13.36
CA THR A 229 -18.64 6.59 13.22
C THR A 229 -18.06 5.18 13.31
N ALA A 230 -17.38 4.73 12.26
CA ALA A 230 -16.51 3.57 12.39
C ALA A 230 -15.12 4.07 12.81
N ALA A 231 -14.63 3.55 13.94
CA ALA A 231 -13.26 3.72 14.39
C ALA A 231 -12.54 2.37 14.26
N PHE A 232 -11.43 2.36 13.52
CA PHE A 232 -10.62 1.15 13.34
C PHE A 232 -9.17 1.43 13.71
N PHE A 233 -8.62 0.53 14.53
CA PHE A 233 -7.21 0.51 14.91
C PHE A 233 -6.62 -0.78 14.36
N SER A 234 -5.82 -0.69 13.31
CA SER A 234 -5.11 -1.85 12.77
C SER A 234 -3.78 -2.04 13.49
N ALA A 235 -3.72 -2.84 14.54
CA ALA A 235 -2.45 -3.19 15.18
C ALA A 235 -1.65 -4.14 14.27
N GLY A 236 -0.73 -3.58 13.48
CA GLY A 236 0.22 -4.33 12.66
C GLY A 236 1.64 -3.93 13.05
N VAL A 237 2.20 -4.61 14.03
CA VAL A 237 3.63 -4.54 14.34
C VAL A 237 4.33 -5.42 13.30
N ILE A 238 4.95 -4.81 12.29
CA ILE A 238 6.04 -5.48 11.58
C ILE A 238 7.30 -5.20 12.42
N THR A 239 7.50 -6.04 13.44
CA THR A 239 8.80 -6.27 14.07
C THR A 239 9.55 -7.33 13.30
#